data_AF-A0A010ZXU0-F1
#
_entry.id   AF-A0A010ZXU0-F1
#
_cell.length_a   1.000
_cell.length_b   1.000
_cell.length_c   1.000
_cell.angle_alpha   90.00
_cell.angle_beta   90.00
_cell.angle_gamma   90.00
#
_symmetry.space_group_name_H-M   'P 1'
#
loop_
_entity.id
_entity.type
_entity.pdbx_description
1 polymer ?
#
loop_
_entity_poly.entity_id
_entity_poly.type
_entity_poly.pdbx_seq_one_letter_code
_entity_poly.pdbx_strand_id
1 'polypeptide(L)'
;MAHRHDQSGSRPEPASGSPFEIPDPYGQTEGSASASGVAAPLLAGGALALAGVVVQQEDALRYPGVVLLVLVGAILMLVASVQCGMWARQYAVAPTDIQQWWPDPNLTRKAAILRDQKFHAHRHRVWAVRVTLTFNLGVLLLWIALAVAVAPKSDVHEPAWRWGAATLAALGVLAEAAWIALVARGPVVPGQCLGWASRWLYGKPVTPPPAGPGSDVS
;
A
#
# COMPACT_ATOMS: atom_id res chain seq x y z
N MET A 1 36.59 -19.00 -4.30
CA MET A 1 36.22 -18.67 -2.90
C MET A 1 34.88 -17.96 -2.94
N ALA A 2 33.81 -18.64 -2.56
CA ALA A 2 32.44 -18.15 -2.67
C ALA A 2 32.00 -17.51 -1.34
N HIS A 3 31.70 -16.20 -1.36
CA HIS A 3 31.02 -15.51 -0.27
C HIS A 3 29.56 -15.96 -0.24
N ARG A 4 29.23 -16.85 0.69
CA ARG A 4 27.85 -17.22 1.01
C ARG A 4 27.28 -16.12 1.91
N HIS A 5 26.41 -15.26 1.36
CA HIS A 5 25.58 -14.35 2.15
C HIS A 5 24.58 -15.17 2.95
N ASP A 6 24.89 -15.40 4.22
CA ASP A 6 23.95 -15.94 5.18
C ASP A 6 22.97 -14.82 5.57
N GLN A 7 21.85 -14.72 4.83
CA GLN A 7 20.72 -13.85 5.15
C GLN A 7 19.68 -14.60 6.01
N SER A 8 20.11 -15.47 6.93
CA SER A 8 19.21 -15.89 8.00
C SER A 8 18.91 -14.66 8.86
N GLY A 9 17.73 -14.08 8.72
CA GLY A 9 17.28 -12.86 9.39
C GLY A 9 17.21 -13.02 10.92
N SER A 10 18.36 -13.03 11.57
CA SER A 10 18.47 -12.86 13.02
C SER A 10 17.96 -11.46 13.35
N ARG A 11 16.82 -11.39 14.04
CA ARG A 11 16.28 -10.15 14.62
C ARG A 11 17.44 -9.38 15.25
N PRO A 12 17.74 -8.13 14.84
CA PRO A 12 18.77 -7.37 15.53
C PRO A 12 18.36 -7.31 17.00
N GLU A 13 19.16 -7.91 17.87
CA GLU A 13 18.93 -7.76 19.30
C GLU A 13 19.00 -6.26 19.59
N PRO A 14 17.98 -5.69 20.27
CA PRO A 14 18.10 -4.31 20.68
C PRO A 14 19.37 -4.21 21.53
N ALA A 15 20.22 -3.21 21.23
CA ALA A 15 21.38 -2.93 22.06
C ALA A 15 20.93 -2.93 23.53
N SER A 16 21.56 -3.75 24.36
CA SER A 16 21.16 -3.95 25.76
C SER A 16 21.10 -2.57 26.45
N GLY A 17 19.88 -2.07 26.71
CA GLY A 17 19.65 -0.74 27.26
C GLY A 17 18.82 0.23 26.40
N SER A 18 18.47 -0.10 25.14
CA SER A 18 17.58 0.74 24.34
C SER A 18 16.17 0.84 24.97
N PRO A 19 15.65 2.05 25.23
CA PRO A 19 14.29 2.21 25.74
C PRO A 19 13.20 1.98 24.68
N PHE A 20 13.57 1.67 23.44
CA PHE A 20 12.68 1.66 22.28
C PHE A 20 12.31 0.26 21.80
N GLU A 21 11.06 0.10 21.40
CA GLU A 21 10.52 -1.14 20.86
C GLU A 21 10.83 -1.25 19.34
N ILE A 22 11.26 -2.43 18.89
CA ILE A 22 11.59 -2.67 17.48
C ILE A 22 10.29 -2.79 16.68
N PRO A 23 10.13 -2.06 15.55
CA PRO A 23 8.96 -2.21 14.69
C PRO A 23 8.83 -3.64 14.15
N ASP A 24 7.63 -4.20 14.23
CA ASP A 24 7.27 -5.51 13.70
C ASP A 24 6.00 -5.35 12.82
N PRO A 25 6.01 -5.74 11.52
CA PRO A 25 7.11 -6.37 10.76
C PRO A 25 8.19 -5.40 10.27
N TYR A 26 9.44 -5.88 10.24
CA TYR A 26 10.61 -5.14 9.76
C TYR A 26 10.57 -4.91 8.24
N GLY A 27 11.04 -3.76 7.76
CA GLY A 27 11.12 -3.45 6.32
C GLY A 27 9.79 -3.09 5.62
N GLN A 28 8.66 -3.11 6.33
CA GLN A 28 7.35 -2.74 5.77
C GLN A 28 7.34 -1.34 5.16
N THR A 29 8.02 -0.39 5.81
CA THR A 29 8.20 0.99 5.35
C THR A 29 8.83 1.05 3.95
N GLU A 30 9.91 0.31 3.72
CA GLU A 30 10.64 0.31 2.45
C GLU A 30 9.82 -0.35 1.33
N GLY A 31 9.19 -1.49 1.63
CA GLY A 31 8.33 -2.20 0.68
C GLY A 31 7.12 -1.36 0.25
N SER A 32 6.41 -0.75 1.19
CA SER A 32 5.30 0.16 0.86
C SER A 32 5.78 1.41 0.14
N ALA A 33 6.98 1.92 0.47
CA ALA A 33 7.54 3.09 -0.19
C ALA A 33 7.92 2.85 -1.65
N SER A 34 8.46 1.68 -2.00
CA SER A 34 8.80 1.34 -3.38
C SER A 34 7.54 1.12 -4.23
N ALA A 35 6.54 0.41 -3.67
CA ALA A 35 5.26 0.18 -4.33
C ALA A 35 4.52 1.50 -4.62
N SER A 36 4.37 2.37 -3.61
CA SER A 36 3.64 3.63 -3.77
C SER A 36 4.45 4.71 -4.48
N GLY A 37 5.78 4.66 -4.42
CA GLY A 37 6.66 5.72 -4.93
C GLY A 37 7.11 5.53 -6.38
N VAL A 38 7.22 4.29 -6.85
CA VAL A 38 7.76 3.97 -8.18
C VAL A 38 6.77 3.15 -9.00
N ALA A 39 6.33 2.00 -8.46
CA ALA A 39 5.53 1.06 -9.23
C ALA A 39 4.13 1.62 -9.54
N ALA A 40 3.44 2.19 -8.54
CA ALA A 40 2.07 2.68 -8.72
C ALA A 40 1.96 3.81 -9.77
N PRO A 41 2.78 4.87 -9.75
CA PRO A 41 2.75 5.89 -10.80
C PRO A 41 3.06 5.34 -12.20
N LEU A 42 4.04 4.43 -12.31
CA LEU A 42 4.43 3.85 -13.59
C LEU A 42 3.31 3.00 -14.21
N LEU A 43 2.68 2.15 -13.39
CA LEU A 43 1.52 1.36 -13.81
C LEU A 43 0.32 2.25 -14.14
N ALA A 44 0.09 3.33 -13.39
CA ALA A 44 -0.99 4.27 -13.68
C ALA A 44 -0.76 5.00 -15.02
N GLY A 45 0.47 5.40 -15.31
CA GLY A 45 0.85 5.99 -16.60
C GLY A 45 0.67 5.00 -17.76
N GLY A 46 1.09 3.74 -17.58
CA GLY A 46 0.86 2.68 -18.55
C GLY A 46 -0.62 2.40 -18.81
N ALA A 47 -1.42 2.37 -17.74
CA ALA A 47 -2.88 2.21 -17.84
C ALA A 47 -3.55 3.38 -18.57
N LEU A 48 -3.10 4.61 -18.32
CA LEU A 48 -3.57 5.81 -19.02
C LEU A 48 -3.21 5.77 -20.51
N ALA A 49 -1.98 5.34 -20.85
CA ALA A 49 -1.57 5.18 -22.24
C ALA A 49 -2.43 4.12 -22.97
N LEU A 50 -2.69 2.98 -22.32
CA LEU A 50 -3.59 1.94 -22.86
C LEU A 50 -5.02 2.45 -23.04
N ALA A 51 -5.53 3.27 -22.10
CA ALA A 51 -6.85 3.88 -22.26
C ALA A 51 -6.90 4.78 -23.51
N GLY A 52 -5.83 5.54 -23.78
CA GLY A 52 -5.70 6.32 -25.02
C GLY A 52 -5.74 5.46 -26.29
N VAL A 53 -5.07 4.31 -26.28
CA VAL A 53 -5.12 3.35 -27.41
C VAL A 53 -6.53 2.79 -27.60
N VAL A 54 -7.21 2.43 -26.50
CA VAL A 54 -8.59 1.91 -26.54
C VAL A 54 -9.56 2.93 -27.13
N VAL A 55 -9.43 4.21 -26.78
CA VAL A 55 -10.24 5.29 -27.38
C VAL A 55 -9.97 5.42 -28.88
N GLN A 56 -8.72 5.27 -29.32
CA GLN A 56 -8.37 5.37 -30.74
C GLN A 56 -8.79 4.15 -31.56
N GLN A 57 -8.99 2.99 -30.92
CA GLN A 57 -9.25 1.70 -31.58
C GLN A 57 -10.53 1.02 -31.06
N GLU A 58 -11.58 1.78 -30.79
CA GLU A 58 -12.83 1.24 -30.22
C GLU A 58 -13.45 0.14 -31.10
N ASP A 59 -13.36 0.29 -32.42
CA ASP A 59 -13.87 -0.67 -33.40
C ASP A 59 -13.08 -1.98 -33.46
N ALA A 60 -11.86 -2.03 -32.92
CA ALA A 60 -11.06 -3.25 -32.87
C ALA A 60 -11.39 -4.12 -31.64
N LEU A 61 -12.01 -3.53 -30.61
CA LEU A 61 -12.25 -4.19 -29.32
C LEU A 61 -13.68 -4.68 -29.21
N ARG A 62 -13.88 -5.84 -28.58
CA ARG A 62 -15.22 -6.39 -28.36
C ARG A 62 -16.04 -5.57 -27.36
N TYR A 63 -15.39 -5.04 -26.32
CA TYR A 63 -16.04 -4.34 -25.22
C TYR A 63 -15.26 -3.06 -24.81
N PRO A 64 -15.05 -2.09 -25.73
CA PRO A 64 -14.19 -0.93 -25.48
C PRO A 64 -14.62 -0.11 -24.25
N GLY A 65 -15.93 0.11 -24.08
CA GLY A 65 -16.46 0.84 -22.92
C GLY A 65 -16.16 0.16 -21.57
N VAL A 66 -16.22 -1.17 -21.50
CA VAL A 66 -15.88 -1.92 -20.28
C VAL A 66 -14.39 -1.83 -20.00
N VAL A 67 -13.54 -1.96 -21.03
CA VAL A 67 -12.09 -1.82 -20.90
C VAL A 67 -11.73 -0.44 -20.35
N LEU A 68 -12.31 0.64 -20.91
CA LEU A 68 -12.07 2.00 -20.43
C LEU A 68 -12.49 2.19 -18.98
N LEU A 69 -13.69 1.73 -18.60
CA LEU A 69 -14.18 1.86 -17.24
C LEU A 69 -13.24 1.17 -16.24
N VAL A 70 -12.80 -0.05 -16.56
CA VAL A 70 -11.90 -0.82 -15.70
C VAL A 70 -10.51 -0.19 -15.64
N LEU A 71 -9.96 0.30 -16.76
CA LEU A 71 -8.68 1.01 -16.79
C LEU A 71 -8.72 2.30 -15.96
N VAL A 72 -9.77 3.09 -16.06
CA VAL A 72 -9.94 4.30 -15.22
C VAL A 72 -10.01 3.90 -13.74
N GLY A 73 -10.75 2.84 -13.40
CA GLY A 73 -10.77 2.29 -12.06
C GLY A 73 -9.37 1.89 -11.57
N ALA A 74 -8.57 1.23 -12.41
CA ALA A 74 -7.20 0.84 -12.10
C ALA A 74 -6.32 2.08 -11.82
N ILE A 75 -6.39 3.10 -12.68
CA ILE A 75 -5.66 4.37 -12.49
C ILE A 75 -6.02 5.00 -11.15
N LEU A 76 -7.31 5.10 -10.82
CA LEU A 76 -7.76 5.69 -9.56
C LEU A 76 -7.24 4.92 -8.34
N MET A 77 -7.26 3.59 -8.37
CA MET A 77 -6.72 2.76 -7.28
C MET A 77 -5.20 2.92 -7.13
N LEU A 78 -4.46 2.99 -8.24
CA LEU A 78 -3.01 3.20 -8.22
C LEU A 78 -2.66 4.60 -7.71
N VAL A 79 -3.38 5.64 -8.11
CA VAL A 79 -3.22 6.99 -7.56
C VAL A 79 -3.54 7.00 -6.06
N ALA A 80 -4.61 6.33 -5.64
CA ALA A 80 -4.94 6.20 -4.22
C ALA A 80 -3.81 5.52 -3.41
N SER A 81 -3.12 4.54 -4.00
CA SER A 81 -1.93 3.93 -3.41
C SER A 81 -0.79 4.93 -3.20
N VAL A 82 -0.52 5.80 -4.18
CA VAL A 82 0.47 6.89 -4.04
C VAL A 82 0.10 7.83 -2.88
N GLN A 83 -1.16 8.27 -2.84
CA GLN A 83 -1.64 9.17 -1.78
C GLN A 83 -1.53 8.51 -0.39
N CYS A 84 -1.92 7.23 -0.28
CA CYS A 84 -1.78 6.47 0.96
C CYS A 84 -0.31 6.31 1.36
N GLY A 85 0.60 6.17 0.39
CA GLY A 85 2.04 6.03 0.62
C GLY A 85 2.66 7.29 1.21
N MET A 86 2.26 8.46 0.70
CA MET A 86 2.68 9.74 1.30
C MET A 86 2.18 9.87 2.74
N TRP A 87 0.92 9.52 2.99
CA TRP A 87 0.37 9.53 4.34
C TRP A 87 0.98 8.47 5.27
N ALA A 88 1.45 7.33 4.75
CA ALA A 88 2.18 6.35 5.55
C ALA A 88 3.55 6.90 5.96
N ARG A 89 4.30 7.47 4.99
CA ARG A 89 5.63 8.04 5.22
C ARG A 89 5.64 9.17 6.26
N GLN A 90 4.58 9.98 6.34
CA GLN A 90 4.51 11.04 7.36
C GLN A 90 4.57 10.49 8.81
N TYR A 91 4.16 9.23 9.02
CA TYR A 91 4.16 8.57 10.33
C TYR A 91 5.32 7.58 10.48
N ALA A 92 6.18 7.46 9.47
CA ALA A 92 7.40 6.67 9.58
C ALA A 92 8.39 7.47 10.43
N VAL A 93 8.62 6.99 11.66
CA VAL A 93 9.55 7.60 12.60
C VAL A 93 10.68 6.62 12.82
N ALA A 94 11.91 7.00 12.49
CA ALA A 94 13.07 6.16 12.76
C ALA A 94 13.44 6.21 14.25
N PRO A 95 14.00 5.13 14.83
CA PRO A 95 14.47 5.15 16.21
C PRO A 95 15.49 6.27 16.49
N THR A 96 16.31 6.63 15.49
CA THR A 96 17.25 7.75 15.53
C THR A 96 16.56 9.10 15.67
N ASP A 97 15.42 9.29 15.01
CA ASP A 97 14.65 10.53 15.10
C ASP A 97 14.09 10.71 16.51
N ILE A 98 13.59 9.62 17.11
CA ILE A 98 13.09 9.63 18.49
C ILE A 98 14.21 9.90 19.49
N GLN A 99 15.41 9.34 19.28
CA GLN A 99 16.58 9.67 20.10
C GLN A 99 16.97 11.14 19.99
N GLN A 100 16.89 11.71 18.79
CA GLN A 100 17.17 13.12 18.57
C GLN A 100 16.14 14.04 19.25
N TRP A 101 14.85 13.67 19.21
CA TRP A 101 13.78 14.43 19.88
C TRP A 101 13.81 14.29 21.40
N TRP A 102 14.30 13.16 21.91
CA TRP A 102 14.36 12.83 23.34
C TRP A 102 15.75 12.33 23.75
N PRO A 103 16.76 13.22 23.80
CA PRO A 103 18.15 12.82 24.06
C PRO A 103 18.38 12.25 25.47
N ASP A 104 17.53 12.60 26.45
CA ASP A 104 17.60 12.08 27.82
C ASP A 104 16.26 11.46 28.26
N PRO A 105 16.02 10.18 27.95
CA PRO A 105 14.79 9.48 28.27
C PRO A 105 14.77 9.06 29.74
N ASN A 106 14.62 10.03 30.64
CA ASN A 106 14.36 9.77 32.06
C ASN A 106 13.11 8.88 32.23
N LEU A 107 13.10 8.03 33.27
CA LEU A 107 12.04 7.04 33.52
C LEU A 107 10.62 7.64 33.52
N THR A 108 10.46 8.87 33.99
CA THR A 108 9.19 9.61 34.02
C THR A 108 8.65 9.93 32.62
N ARG A 109 9.52 10.10 31.62
CA ARG A 109 9.15 10.41 30.22
C ARG A 109 9.01 9.16 29.35
N LYS A 110 9.57 8.02 29.77
CA LYS A 110 9.52 6.75 29.03
C LYS A 110 8.08 6.37 28.65
N ALA A 111 7.12 6.55 29.55
CA ALA A 111 5.71 6.25 29.28
C ALA A 111 5.07 7.19 28.23
N ALA A 112 5.51 8.45 28.13
CA ALA A 112 5.06 9.37 27.09
C ALA A 112 5.66 8.97 25.73
N ILE A 113 6.97 8.72 25.69
CA ILE A 113 7.70 8.29 24.49
C ILE A 113 7.11 7.02 23.89
N LEU A 114 6.84 6.00 24.72
CA LEU A 114 6.22 4.75 24.26
C LEU A 114 4.79 4.95 23.75
N ARG A 115 4.02 5.91 24.31
CA ARG A 115 2.69 6.24 23.80
C ARG A 115 2.77 6.89 22.42
N ASP A 116 3.69 7.83 22.23
CA ASP A 116 3.89 8.50 20.94
C ASP A 116 4.37 7.52 19.88
N GLN A 117 5.34 6.66 20.21
CA GLN A 117 5.80 5.59 19.32
C GLN A 117 4.64 4.67 18.88
N LYS A 118 3.82 4.20 19.82
CA LYS A 118 2.66 3.35 19.51
C LYS A 118 1.64 4.09 18.65
N PHE A 119 1.44 5.39 18.88
CA PHE A 119 0.56 6.21 18.07
C PHE A 119 1.04 6.31 16.61
N HIS A 120 2.31 6.66 16.40
CA HIS A 120 2.90 6.74 15.06
C HIS A 120 2.94 5.38 14.36
N ALA A 121 3.37 4.32 15.06
CA ALA A 121 3.41 2.97 14.51
C ALA A 121 2.02 2.47 14.09
N HIS A 122 0.99 2.73 14.91
CA HIS A 122 -0.39 2.38 14.57
C HIS A 122 -0.88 3.14 13.33
N ARG A 123 -0.64 4.46 13.27
CA ARG A 123 -1.04 5.28 12.13
C ARG A 123 -0.31 4.87 10.85
N HIS A 124 1.00 4.66 10.92
CA HIS A 124 1.81 4.11 9.83
C HIS A 124 1.20 2.81 9.31
N ARG A 125 0.95 1.84 10.21
CA ARG A 125 0.38 0.53 9.84
C ARG A 125 -0.95 0.65 9.11
N VAL A 126 -1.86 1.50 9.59
CA VAL A 126 -3.16 1.71 8.94
C VAL A 126 -2.99 2.22 7.51
N TRP A 127 -2.09 3.18 7.29
CA TRP A 127 -1.85 3.71 5.95
C TRP A 127 -1.06 2.75 5.06
N ALA A 128 -0.10 2.02 5.60
CA ALA A 128 0.66 1.00 4.87
C ALA A 128 -0.27 -0.13 4.36
N VAL A 129 -1.22 -0.60 5.18
CA VAL A 129 -2.24 -1.57 4.75
C VAL A 129 -3.08 -1.02 3.59
N ARG A 130 -3.43 0.27 3.63
CA ARG A 130 -4.18 0.93 2.54
C ARG A 130 -3.36 1.03 1.26
N VAL A 131 -2.06 1.31 1.33
CA VAL A 131 -1.15 1.28 0.18
C VAL A 131 -1.22 -0.09 -0.50
N THR A 132 -0.99 -1.15 0.27
CA THR A 132 -0.98 -2.52 -0.28
C THR A 132 -2.33 -2.89 -0.88
N LEU A 133 -3.44 -2.58 -0.19
CA LEU A 133 -4.77 -2.89 -0.68
C LEU A 133 -5.08 -2.16 -2.00
N THR A 134 -4.89 -0.84 -2.04
CA THR A 134 -5.19 -0.03 -3.23
C THR A 134 -4.27 -0.36 -4.39
N PHE A 135 -2.99 -0.64 -4.13
CA PHE A 135 -2.05 -1.12 -5.15
C PHE A 135 -2.51 -2.44 -5.77
N ASN A 136 -2.80 -3.45 -4.94
CA ASN A 136 -3.22 -4.78 -5.40
C ASN A 136 -4.55 -4.71 -6.15
N LEU A 137 -5.52 -3.90 -5.68
CA LEU A 137 -6.77 -3.66 -6.41
C LEU A 137 -6.53 -3.01 -7.78
N GLY A 138 -5.59 -2.07 -7.86
CA GLY A 138 -5.17 -1.47 -9.14
C GLY A 138 -4.60 -2.52 -10.11
N VAL A 139 -3.68 -3.37 -9.64
CA VAL A 139 -3.10 -4.46 -10.44
C VAL A 139 -4.16 -5.49 -10.87
N LEU A 140 -5.07 -5.86 -9.96
CA LEU A 140 -6.19 -6.76 -10.27
C LEU A 140 -7.07 -6.19 -11.39
N LEU A 141 -7.41 -4.90 -11.31
CA LEU A 141 -8.19 -4.23 -12.35
C LEU A 141 -7.43 -4.17 -13.69
N LEU A 142 -6.11 -4.03 -13.70
CA LEU A 142 -5.32 -4.13 -14.94
C LEU A 142 -5.43 -5.50 -15.59
N TRP A 143 -5.36 -6.58 -14.81
CA TRP A 143 -5.56 -7.94 -15.33
C TRP A 143 -6.96 -8.14 -15.90
N ILE A 144 -7.99 -7.61 -15.23
CA ILE A 144 -9.37 -7.64 -15.73
C ILE A 144 -9.48 -6.87 -17.05
N ALA A 145 -8.94 -5.65 -17.11
CA ALA A 145 -8.96 -4.84 -18.32
C ALA A 145 -8.28 -5.57 -19.49
N LEU A 146 -7.12 -6.19 -19.24
CA LEU A 146 -6.40 -6.97 -20.24
C LEU A 146 -7.20 -8.18 -20.73
N ALA A 147 -7.79 -8.96 -19.82
CA ALA A 147 -8.61 -10.11 -20.17
C ALA A 147 -9.80 -9.72 -21.06
N VAL A 148 -10.47 -8.61 -20.74
CA VAL A 148 -11.60 -8.09 -21.52
C VAL A 148 -11.16 -7.50 -22.86
N ALA A 149 -10.02 -6.79 -22.90
CA ALA A 149 -9.52 -6.15 -24.12
C ALA A 149 -9.10 -7.16 -25.19
N VAL A 150 -8.45 -8.25 -24.76
CA VAL A 150 -7.92 -9.26 -25.70
C VAL A 150 -9.03 -10.19 -26.22
N ALA A 151 -10.15 -10.31 -25.51
CA ALA A 151 -11.29 -11.14 -25.89
C ALA A 151 -11.70 -10.89 -27.36
N PRO A 152 -11.66 -11.93 -28.22
CA PRO A 152 -11.86 -11.75 -29.66
C PRO A 152 -13.32 -11.40 -30.00
N LYS A 153 -13.49 -10.51 -30.98
CA LYS A 153 -14.73 -10.32 -31.74
C LYS A 153 -15.02 -11.58 -32.59
N SER A 154 -16.23 -11.72 -33.11
CA SER A 154 -16.65 -12.90 -33.87
C SER A 154 -15.85 -13.11 -35.16
N ASP A 155 -15.29 -12.04 -35.74
CA ASP A 155 -14.75 -12.02 -37.10
C ASP A 155 -13.24 -11.69 -37.19
N VAL A 156 -12.45 -12.02 -36.17
CA VAL A 156 -11.00 -11.72 -36.15
C VAL A 156 -10.12 -12.89 -36.58
N HIS A 157 -9.00 -12.55 -37.24
CA HIS A 157 -7.91 -13.48 -37.49
C HIS A 157 -7.34 -14.02 -36.17
N GLU A 158 -7.00 -15.31 -36.14
CA GLU A 158 -6.38 -16.01 -35.02
C GLU A 158 -7.16 -15.95 -33.68
N PRO A 159 -8.45 -16.32 -33.66
CA PRO A 159 -9.27 -16.25 -32.45
C PRO A 159 -8.75 -17.16 -31.33
N ALA A 160 -8.07 -18.26 -31.66
CA ALA A 160 -7.51 -19.21 -30.70
C ALA A 160 -6.43 -18.56 -29.82
N TRP A 161 -5.48 -17.82 -30.40
CA TRP A 161 -4.42 -17.15 -29.64
C TRP A 161 -4.97 -16.04 -28.74
N ARG A 162 -5.97 -15.29 -29.23
CA ARG A 162 -6.64 -14.26 -28.44
C ARG A 162 -7.39 -14.85 -27.25
N TRP A 163 -8.10 -15.96 -27.45
CA TRP A 163 -8.71 -16.69 -26.32
C TRP A 163 -7.66 -17.25 -25.35
N GLY A 164 -6.54 -17.76 -25.85
CA GLY A 164 -5.42 -18.19 -25.01
C GLY A 164 -4.88 -17.06 -24.12
N ALA A 165 -4.64 -15.89 -24.71
CA ALA A 165 -4.19 -14.71 -23.97
C ALA A 165 -5.26 -14.19 -22.98
N ALA A 166 -6.53 -14.15 -23.36
CA ALA A 166 -7.63 -13.78 -22.46
C ALA A 166 -7.75 -14.75 -21.27
N THR A 167 -7.58 -16.05 -21.52
CA THR A 167 -7.59 -17.09 -20.48
C THR A 167 -6.41 -16.91 -19.52
N LEU A 168 -5.21 -16.67 -20.05
CA LEU A 168 -4.04 -16.43 -19.22
C LEU A 168 -4.20 -15.18 -18.35
N ALA A 169 -4.74 -14.10 -18.91
CA ALA A 169 -5.06 -12.90 -18.15
C ALA A 169 -6.11 -13.17 -17.06
N ALA A 170 -7.15 -13.95 -17.35
CA ALA A 170 -8.14 -14.36 -16.36
C ALA A 170 -7.54 -15.22 -15.22
N LEU A 171 -6.58 -16.10 -15.53
CA LEU A 171 -5.83 -16.82 -14.49
C LEU A 171 -5.02 -15.85 -13.60
N GLY A 172 -4.44 -14.80 -14.19
CA GLY A 172 -3.81 -13.70 -13.46
C GLY A 172 -4.78 -13.03 -12.47
N VAL A 173 -6.00 -12.73 -12.91
CA VAL A 173 -7.07 -12.19 -12.03
C VAL A 173 -7.33 -13.12 -10.85
N LEU A 174 -7.48 -14.42 -11.10
CA LEU A 174 -7.76 -15.40 -10.05
C LEU A 174 -6.59 -15.53 -9.06
N ALA A 175 -5.36 -15.53 -9.56
CA ALA A 175 -4.16 -15.58 -8.74
C ALA A 175 -4.05 -14.35 -7.82
N GLU A 176 -4.23 -13.15 -8.36
CA GLU A 176 -4.21 -11.91 -7.59
C GLU A 176 -5.36 -11.84 -6.57
N ALA A 177 -6.57 -12.22 -6.96
CA ALA A 177 -7.72 -12.25 -6.05
C ALA A 177 -7.50 -13.25 -4.90
N ALA A 178 -6.96 -14.44 -5.20
CA ALA A 178 -6.61 -15.43 -4.19
C ALA A 178 -5.52 -14.90 -3.26
N TRP A 179 -4.48 -14.24 -3.78
CA TRP A 179 -3.43 -13.63 -2.98
C TRP A 179 -3.97 -12.57 -2.02
N ILE A 180 -4.80 -11.65 -2.52
CA ILE A 180 -5.47 -10.62 -1.70
C ILE A 180 -6.31 -11.29 -0.61
N ALA A 181 -7.07 -12.33 -0.94
CA ALA A 181 -7.90 -13.04 0.02
C ALA A 181 -7.06 -13.78 1.08
N LEU A 182 -5.92 -14.38 0.71
CA LEU A 182 -5.02 -15.04 1.64
C LEU A 182 -4.35 -14.05 2.59
N VAL A 183 -3.88 -12.92 2.07
CA VAL A 183 -3.29 -11.84 2.90
C VAL A 183 -4.35 -11.25 3.83
N ALA A 184 -5.58 -11.06 3.35
CA ALA A 184 -6.71 -10.59 4.18
C ALA A 184 -7.14 -11.60 5.27
N ARG A 185 -6.81 -12.89 5.10
CA ARG A 185 -7.09 -13.98 6.06
C ARG A 185 -5.98 -14.19 7.10
N GLY A 186 -4.83 -13.52 6.99
CA GLY A 186 -3.86 -13.47 8.10
C GLY A 186 -4.52 -12.89 9.36
N PRO A 187 -3.91 -12.98 10.56
CA PRO A 187 -4.47 -12.42 11.79
C PRO A 187 -4.57 -10.88 11.69
N VAL A 188 -5.63 -10.42 11.03
CA VAL A 188 -6.09 -9.05 11.00
C VAL A 188 -6.70 -8.81 12.36
N VAL A 189 -6.07 -7.94 13.14
CA VAL A 189 -6.58 -7.50 14.45
C VAL A 189 -8.07 -7.11 14.26
N PRO A 190 -9.02 -7.82 14.88
CA PRO A 190 -10.45 -7.59 14.67
C PRO A 190 -10.81 -6.15 15.05
N GLY A 191 -11.26 -5.35 14.08
CA GLY A 191 -11.74 -3.97 14.33
C GLY A 191 -11.38 -2.90 13.29
N GLN A 192 -10.48 -3.15 12.33
CA GLN A 192 -10.01 -2.09 11.41
C GLN A 192 -10.69 -2.02 10.04
N CYS A 193 -11.26 -3.12 9.53
CA CYS A 193 -11.74 -3.19 8.13
C CYS A 193 -13.19 -2.74 7.91
N LEU A 194 -13.99 -2.44 8.95
CA LEU A 194 -15.37 -1.94 8.78
C LEU A 194 -15.62 -0.53 9.35
N GLY A 195 -14.72 0.01 10.17
CA GLY A 195 -14.83 1.37 10.74
C GLY A 195 -14.19 2.49 9.90
N TRP A 196 -13.67 2.18 8.71
CA TRP A 196 -12.83 3.09 7.93
C TRP A 196 -13.63 4.09 7.07
N ALA A 197 -14.80 3.73 6.55
CA ALA A 197 -15.62 4.63 5.75
C ALA A 197 -16.20 5.79 6.60
N SER A 198 -16.57 5.51 7.86
CA SER A 198 -17.05 6.54 8.79
C SER A 198 -15.92 7.40 9.36
N ARG A 199 -14.71 6.84 9.62
CA ARG A 199 -13.56 7.65 10.09
C ARG A 199 -12.95 8.55 9.04
N TRP A 200 -13.09 8.23 7.75
CA TRP A 200 -12.59 9.07 6.65
C TRP A 200 -13.43 10.34 6.49
N LEU A 201 -14.74 10.28 6.76
CA LEU A 201 -15.66 11.42 6.68
C LEU A 201 -15.79 12.19 8.01
N TYR A 202 -15.65 11.50 9.16
CA TYR A 202 -15.87 12.08 10.49
C TYR A 202 -14.61 12.08 11.35
N GLY A 203 -13.48 12.50 10.79
CA GLY A 203 -12.25 12.68 11.55
C GLY A 203 -12.47 13.65 12.71
N LYS A 204 -12.75 13.14 13.92
CA LYS A 204 -12.71 13.96 15.13
C LYS A 204 -11.27 14.48 15.23
N PRO A 205 -11.05 15.80 15.28
CA PRO A 205 -9.73 16.33 15.55
C PRO A 205 -9.24 15.70 16.85
N VAL A 206 -8.09 15.03 16.79
CA VAL A 206 -7.39 14.64 18.00
C VAL A 206 -6.95 15.96 18.61
N THR A 207 -7.63 16.39 19.67
CA THR A 207 -7.21 17.60 20.39
C THR A 207 -5.78 17.36 20.86
N PRO A 208 -4.83 18.24 20.53
CA PRO A 208 -3.48 18.12 21.05
C PRO A 208 -3.56 18.07 22.58
N PRO A 209 -2.66 17.33 23.25
CA PRO A 209 -2.62 17.33 24.71
C PRO A 209 -2.50 18.78 25.21
N PRO A 210 -3.16 19.14 26.31
CA PRO A 210 -3.04 20.47 26.87
C PRO A 210 -1.56 20.77 27.11
N ALA A 211 -1.12 21.97 26.72
CA ALA A 211 0.22 22.44 27.02
C ALA A 211 0.47 22.24 28.52
N GLY A 212 1.53 21.50 28.86
CA GLY A 212 1.88 21.25 30.24
C GLY A 212 2.13 22.57 30.97
N PRO A 213 1.79 22.69 32.27
CA PRO A 213 2.04 23.89 33.05
C PRO A 213 3.55 24.08 33.17
N GLY A 214 4.13 25.04 32.44
CA GLY A 214 5.57 25.30 32.53
C GLY A 214 6.21 26.07 31.38
N SER A 215 5.63 27.19 30.95
CA SER A 215 6.37 28.19 30.16
C SER A 215 6.25 29.62 30.72
N ASP A 216 5.97 29.74 32.02
CA ASP A 216 6.23 30.98 32.75
C ASP A 216 7.66 30.89 33.29
N VAL A 217 8.62 31.12 32.39
CA VAL A 217 9.99 31.47 32.79
C VAL A 217 10.24 32.87 32.24
N SER A 218 10.56 33.74 33.20
CA SER A 218 10.77 35.19 33.11
C SER A 218 11.80 35.63 32.07
#